data_AF-A0A6G7C055-F1
#
_entry.id   AF-A0A6G7C055-F1
#
_cell.length_a   1.000
_cell.length_b   1.000
_cell.length_c   1.000
_cell.angle_alpha   90.00
_cell.angle_beta   90.00
_cell.angle_gamma   90.00
#
_symmetry.space_group_name_H-M   'P 1'
#
loop_
_entity.id
_entity.type
_entity.pdbx_description
1 polymer ?
#
loop_
_entity_poly.entity_id
_entity_poly.type
_entity_poly.pdbx_seq_one_letter_code
_entity_poly.pdbx_strand_id
1 'polypeptide(L)'
;MKRNSQKTSVGQLIMQRKFCLANEFLSPLAKIIQEGFAHRAKQGKRLTPRNLALGHAIKYAIKGEFPNFHIDPALVLLSDGPIREITILKVRRMGSSVSVNFDGGALTKMNHDDEIQLIAYHLEDRVAIRSHRTVNRSMKLISLSLPDYLLDAQLYLYILVCDRDGVCYARSQYAGVV
;
A
#
# COMPACT_ATOMS: atom_id res chain seq x y z
N MET A 1 -5.34 14.49 -43.76
CA MET A 1 -5.20 14.57 -42.29
C MET A 1 -3.77 14.98 -41.95
N LYS A 2 -3.53 16.22 -41.51
CA LYS A 2 -2.21 16.67 -41.06
C LYS A 2 -1.99 16.15 -39.63
N ARG A 3 -1.09 15.18 -39.46
CA ARG A 3 -0.64 14.69 -38.14
C ARG A 3 0.25 15.79 -37.54
N ASN A 4 -0.32 16.61 -36.66
CA ASN A 4 0.41 17.68 -36.00
C ASN A 4 1.38 17.04 -34.99
N SER A 5 2.65 16.87 -35.37
CA SER A 5 3.73 16.41 -34.50
C SER A 5 4.09 17.53 -33.51
N GLN A 6 3.23 17.80 -32.54
CA GLN A 6 3.56 18.70 -31.43
C GLN A 6 4.71 18.07 -30.63
N LYS A 7 5.86 18.78 -30.58
CA LYS A 7 6.97 18.42 -29.70
C LYS A 7 6.43 18.36 -28.26
N THR A 8 6.48 17.19 -27.65
CA THR A 8 6.07 16.96 -26.26
C THR A 8 6.86 17.91 -25.35
N SER A 9 6.16 18.69 -24.53
CA SER A 9 6.84 19.63 -23.63
C SER A 9 7.61 18.85 -22.54
N VAL A 10 8.65 19.45 -21.98
CA VAL A 10 9.39 18.85 -20.86
C VAL A 10 8.45 18.51 -19.70
N GLY A 11 7.46 19.37 -19.41
CA GLY A 11 6.44 19.09 -18.39
C GLY A 11 5.59 17.85 -18.69
N GLN A 12 5.24 17.62 -19.96
CA GLN A 12 4.53 16.41 -20.36
C GLN A 12 5.41 15.16 -20.19
N LEU A 13 6.69 15.22 -20.55
CA LEU A 13 7.64 14.12 -20.35
C LEU A 13 7.82 13.78 -18.86
N ILE A 14 7.93 14.80 -18.01
CA ILE A 14 8.01 14.65 -16.55
C ILE A 14 6.78 13.91 -16.03
N MET A 15 5.58 14.38 -16.38
CA MET A 15 4.35 13.77 -15.90
C MET A 15 4.17 12.34 -16.42
N GLN A 16 4.49 12.08 -17.69
CA GLN A 16 4.47 10.73 -18.27
C GLN A 16 5.41 9.78 -17.51
N ARG A 17 6.64 10.23 -17.22
CA ARG A 17 7.62 9.42 -16.48
C ARG A 17 7.14 9.13 -15.05
N LYS A 18 6.60 10.13 -14.36
CA LYS A 18 6.01 9.96 -13.02
C LYS A 18 4.84 8.98 -13.03
N PHE A 19 3.94 9.12 -13.99
CA PHE A 19 2.77 8.26 -14.13
C PHE A 19 3.15 6.81 -14.45
N CYS A 20 4.14 6.60 -15.31
CA CYS A 20 4.70 5.29 -15.63
C CYS A 20 5.28 4.63 -14.37
N LEU A 21 6.16 5.33 -13.65
CA LEU A 21 6.80 4.82 -12.43
C LEU A 21 5.78 4.44 -11.34
N ALA A 22 4.79 5.31 -11.09
CA ALA A 22 3.77 5.01 -10.09
C ALA A 22 2.85 3.85 -10.51
N ASN A 23 2.50 3.73 -11.80
CA ASN A 23 1.70 2.59 -12.26
C ASN A 23 2.44 1.27 -12.14
N GLU A 24 3.72 1.26 -12.47
CA GLU A 24 4.59 0.09 -12.35
C GLU A 24 4.65 -0.42 -10.92
N PHE A 25 4.82 0.47 -9.95
CA PHE A 25 4.80 0.13 -8.53
C PHE A 25 3.41 -0.35 -8.06
N LEU A 26 2.33 0.32 -8.48
CA LEU A 26 0.98 0.03 -7.97
C LEU A 26 0.29 -1.13 -8.71
N SER A 27 0.84 -1.64 -9.82
CA SER A 27 0.23 -2.73 -10.60
C SER A 27 0.05 -4.02 -9.78
N PRO A 28 1.07 -4.55 -9.08
CA PRO A 28 0.95 -5.77 -8.28
C PRO A 28 0.00 -5.62 -7.10
N LEU A 29 -0.20 -4.39 -6.65
CA LEU A 29 -1.02 -4.01 -5.51
C LEU A 29 -2.46 -3.70 -5.91
N ALA A 30 -2.85 -3.88 -7.18
CA ALA A 30 -4.12 -3.41 -7.73
C ALA A 30 -5.35 -3.89 -6.94
N LYS A 31 -5.39 -5.18 -6.56
CA LYS A 31 -6.51 -5.72 -5.78
C LYS A 31 -6.56 -5.14 -4.36
N ILE A 32 -5.41 -4.99 -3.72
CA ILE A 32 -5.29 -4.40 -2.37
C ILE A 32 -5.74 -2.94 -2.41
N ILE A 33 -5.29 -2.16 -3.40
CA ILE A 33 -5.68 -0.77 -3.60
C ILE A 33 -7.18 -0.64 -3.89
N GLN A 34 -7.71 -1.54 -4.71
CA GLN A 34 -9.13 -1.57 -5.05
C GLN A 34 -10.00 -1.73 -3.80
N GLU A 35 -9.61 -2.63 -2.89
CA GLU A 35 -10.27 -2.83 -1.59
C GLU A 35 -10.02 -1.64 -0.65
N GLY A 36 -8.75 -1.26 -0.47
CA GLY A 36 -8.29 -0.26 0.51
C GLY A 36 -8.76 1.18 0.28
N PHE A 37 -9.04 1.56 -0.97
CA PHE A 37 -9.58 2.88 -1.32
C PHE A 37 -11.07 2.84 -1.69
N ALA A 38 -11.75 1.70 -1.59
CA ALA A 38 -13.14 1.54 -2.01
C ALA A 38 -14.07 2.55 -1.32
N HIS A 39 -13.94 2.70 0.00
CA HIS A 39 -14.74 3.67 0.75
C HIS A 39 -14.46 5.11 0.29
N ARG A 40 -13.19 5.50 0.19
CA ARG A 40 -12.79 6.85 -0.24
C ARG A 40 -13.27 7.19 -1.65
N ALA A 41 -13.23 6.23 -2.56
CA ALA A 41 -13.73 6.37 -3.92
C ALA A 41 -15.24 6.64 -3.96
N LYS A 42 -16.03 6.00 -3.10
CA LYS A 42 -17.49 6.27 -2.98
C LYS A 42 -17.79 7.69 -2.49
N GLN A 43 -16.92 8.27 -1.66
CA GLN A 43 -17.06 9.65 -1.17
C GLN A 43 -16.62 10.70 -2.19
N GLY A 44 -15.77 10.32 -3.15
CA GLY A 44 -15.26 11.21 -4.19
C GLY A 44 -16.16 11.26 -5.41
N LYS A 45 -16.42 12.44 -5.97
CA LYS A 45 -17.08 12.54 -7.28
C LYS A 45 -16.12 12.02 -8.36
N ARG A 46 -16.39 10.82 -8.90
CA ARG A 46 -15.79 10.24 -10.12
C ARG A 46 -14.32 9.82 -10.05
N LEU A 47 -13.79 9.47 -8.88
CA LEU A 47 -12.43 8.93 -8.75
C LEU A 47 -12.47 7.42 -8.46
N THR A 48 -11.71 6.64 -9.22
CA THR A 48 -11.53 5.20 -8.94
C THR A 48 -10.53 5.02 -7.80
N PRO A 49 -10.60 3.90 -7.05
CA PRO A 49 -9.60 3.54 -6.03
C PRO A 49 -8.16 3.64 -6.56
N ARG A 50 -7.92 3.11 -7.77
CA ARG A 50 -6.61 3.17 -8.41
C ARG A 50 -6.15 4.60 -8.71
N ASN A 51 -7.05 5.49 -9.15
CA ASN A 51 -6.69 6.89 -9.41
C ASN A 51 -6.36 7.67 -8.13
N LEU A 52 -7.01 7.33 -7.00
CA LEU A 52 -6.68 7.91 -5.70
C LEU A 52 -5.27 7.54 -5.26
N ALA A 53 -4.93 6.25 -5.29
CA ALA A 53 -3.59 5.77 -4.96
C ALA A 53 -2.52 6.35 -5.90
N LEU A 54 -2.80 6.37 -7.21
CA LEU A 54 -1.90 6.91 -8.22
C LEU A 54 -1.65 8.41 -8.03
N GLY A 55 -2.71 9.19 -7.77
CA GLY A 55 -2.59 10.61 -7.49
C GLY A 55 -1.77 10.89 -6.23
N HIS A 56 -1.95 10.08 -5.19
CA HIS A 56 -1.13 10.15 -3.97
C HIS A 56 0.35 9.85 -4.27
N ALA A 57 0.64 8.75 -4.96
CA ALA A 57 2.00 8.34 -5.28
C ALA A 57 2.73 9.40 -6.11
N ILE A 58 2.10 9.93 -7.17
CA ILE A 58 2.70 10.97 -8.02
C ILE A 58 3.00 12.25 -7.24
N LYS A 59 2.13 12.60 -6.29
CA LYS A 59 2.25 13.83 -5.51
C LYS A 59 3.29 13.72 -4.39
N TYR A 60 3.40 12.56 -3.74
CA TYR A 60 4.16 12.43 -2.49
C TYR A 60 5.29 11.40 -2.54
N ALA A 61 5.07 10.26 -3.20
CA ALA A 61 6.00 9.13 -3.17
C ALA A 61 7.11 9.22 -4.24
N ILE A 62 6.90 9.92 -5.34
CA ILE A 62 7.94 10.08 -6.35
C ILE A 62 8.96 11.14 -5.91
N LYS A 63 10.22 10.74 -5.84
CA LYS A 63 11.38 11.55 -5.45
C LYS A 63 12.39 11.64 -6.60
N GLY A 64 13.40 12.49 -6.40
CA GLY A 64 14.41 12.81 -7.39
C GLY A 64 13.97 13.84 -8.41
N GLU A 65 14.80 14.06 -9.41
CA GLU A 65 14.61 15.05 -10.48
C GLU A 65 14.60 14.37 -11.84
N PHE A 66 13.97 15.00 -12.84
CA PHE A 66 13.91 14.43 -14.18
C PHE A 66 15.30 14.34 -14.80
N PRO A 67 15.68 13.21 -15.43
CA PRO A 67 14.88 12.00 -15.70
C PRO A 67 14.95 10.90 -14.63
N ASN A 68 15.75 11.09 -13.58
CA ASN A 68 16.12 10.10 -12.56
C ASN A 68 15.13 10.05 -11.38
N PHE A 69 13.85 9.84 -11.69
CA PHE A 69 12.84 9.63 -10.66
C PHE A 69 12.93 8.23 -10.06
N HIS A 70 12.69 8.14 -8.75
CA HIS A 70 12.46 6.89 -8.04
C HIS A 70 11.24 7.03 -7.13
N ILE A 71 10.68 5.90 -6.71
CA ILE A 71 9.56 5.89 -5.77
C ILE A 71 10.06 5.54 -4.39
N ASP A 72 9.62 6.30 -3.39
CA ASP A 72 9.84 6.04 -1.98
C ASP A 72 8.68 5.18 -1.45
N PRO A 73 8.91 3.88 -1.16
CA PRO A 73 7.86 2.98 -0.70
C PRO A 73 7.22 3.43 0.62
N ALA A 74 7.94 4.14 1.48
CA ALA A 74 7.43 4.60 2.77
C ALA A 74 6.31 5.64 2.63
N LEU A 75 6.21 6.29 1.47
CA LEU A 75 5.21 7.32 1.18
C LEU A 75 4.09 6.82 0.27
N VAL A 76 4.07 5.54 -0.08
CA VAL A 76 2.97 4.92 -0.82
C VAL A 76 1.84 4.54 0.13
N LEU A 77 0.62 4.83 -0.27
CA LEU A 77 -0.59 4.37 0.43
C LEU A 77 -1.27 3.25 -0.34
N LEU A 78 -1.64 2.20 0.38
CA LEU A 78 -2.40 1.05 -0.12
C LEU A 78 -3.89 1.14 0.27
N SER A 79 -4.22 1.90 1.31
CA SER A 79 -5.58 2.19 1.73
C SER A 79 -5.68 3.59 2.33
N ASP A 80 -6.88 4.17 2.29
CA ASP A 80 -7.21 5.46 2.92
C ASP A 80 -8.70 5.49 3.25
N GLY A 81 -9.02 5.75 4.52
CA GLY A 81 -10.40 5.73 5.00
C GLY A 81 -10.53 6.07 6.48
N PRO A 82 -11.74 5.94 7.04
CA PRO A 82 -12.08 6.50 8.35
C PRO A 82 -11.72 5.61 9.54
N ILE A 83 -11.34 4.35 9.32
CA ILE A 83 -11.02 3.44 10.43
C ILE A 83 -9.73 3.93 11.12
N ARG A 84 -9.68 3.76 12.44
CA ARG A 84 -8.49 4.13 13.21
C ARG A 84 -7.36 3.14 12.95
N GLU A 85 -6.18 3.69 12.67
CA GLU A 85 -4.92 2.97 12.60
C GLU A 85 -4.57 2.25 13.92
N ILE A 86 -3.66 1.28 13.84
CA ILE A 86 -2.99 0.67 15.00
C ILE A 86 -1.61 1.30 15.22
N THR A 87 -0.93 1.01 16.33
CA THR A 87 0.47 1.41 16.50
C THR A 87 1.39 0.23 16.23
N ILE A 88 2.29 0.35 15.25
CA ILE A 88 3.32 -0.68 14.97
C ILE A 88 4.39 -0.60 16.05
N LEU A 89 4.67 -1.70 16.74
CA LEU A 89 5.66 -1.76 17.82
C LEU A 89 6.98 -2.36 17.36
N LYS A 90 6.90 -3.52 16.67
CA LYS A 90 8.10 -4.24 16.24
C LYS A 90 7.83 -5.14 15.06
N VAL A 91 8.70 -5.06 14.07
CA VAL A 91 8.75 -5.98 12.93
C VAL A 91 9.90 -6.97 13.12
N ARG A 92 9.68 -8.24 12.78
CA ARG A 92 10.72 -9.27 12.76
C ARG A 92 10.54 -10.19 11.56
N ARG A 93 11.65 -10.54 10.92
CA ARG A 93 11.75 -11.63 9.96
C ARG A 93 12.53 -12.78 10.57
N MET A 94 12.02 -13.99 10.43
CA MET A 94 12.63 -15.23 10.89
C MET A 94 12.44 -16.30 9.81
N GLY A 95 13.46 -16.47 8.97
CA GLY A 95 13.41 -17.38 7.81
C GLY A 95 12.21 -17.09 6.92
N SER A 96 11.31 -18.06 6.80
CA SER A 96 10.08 -17.98 5.99
C SER A 96 8.92 -17.27 6.65
N SER A 97 9.12 -16.56 7.77
CA SER A 97 8.04 -15.84 8.44
C SER A 97 8.41 -14.38 8.73
N VAL A 98 7.48 -13.48 8.42
CA VAL A 98 7.52 -12.08 8.82
C VAL A 98 6.41 -11.85 9.83
N SER A 99 6.73 -11.24 10.97
CA SER A 99 5.77 -10.93 12.03
C SER A 99 5.84 -9.46 12.42
N VAL A 100 4.67 -8.91 12.78
CA VAL A 100 4.52 -7.54 13.25
C VAL A 100 3.76 -7.56 14.56
N ASN A 101 4.41 -7.06 15.60
CA ASN A 101 3.80 -6.76 16.89
C ASN A 101 3.20 -5.36 16.82
N PHE A 102 1.98 -5.22 17.31
CA PHE A 102 1.25 -3.97 17.27
C PHE A 102 0.41 -3.76 18.53
N ASP A 103 0.11 -2.50 18.81
CA ASP A 103 -0.92 -2.11 19.77
C ASP A 103 -2.20 -1.71 19.00
N GLY A 104 -3.29 -2.42 19.28
CA GLY A 104 -4.62 -2.11 18.74
C GLY A 104 -5.19 -0.79 19.25
N GLY A 105 -4.60 -0.20 20.30
CA GLY A 105 -5.10 0.98 20.98
C GLY A 105 -6.33 0.67 21.84
N ALA A 106 -7.12 1.69 22.15
CA ALA A 106 -8.34 1.54 22.94
C ALA A 106 -9.37 0.65 22.22
N LEU A 107 -9.56 -0.57 22.74
CA LEU A 107 -10.52 -1.54 22.23
C LEU A 107 -11.91 -1.25 22.79
N THR A 108 -12.89 -1.26 21.91
CA THR A 108 -14.32 -1.05 22.17
C THR A 108 -15.11 -2.15 21.47
N LYS A 109 -16.40 -2.29 21.80
CA LYS A 109 -17.29 -3.23 21.10
C LYS A 109 -17.35 -3.00 19.58
N MET A 110 -17.03 -1.79 19.11
CA MET A 110 -17.13 -1.41 17.70
C MET A 110 -15.88 -1.73 16.86
N ASN A 111 -14.70 -1.88 17.48
CA ASN A 111 -13.43 -1.99 16.75
C ASN A 111 -12.53 -3.15 17.19
N HIS A 112 -12.90 -3.88 18.25
CA HIS A 112 -12.08 -4.97 18.78
C HIS A 112 -11.84 -6.13 17.78
N ASP A 113 -12.72 -6.25 16.79
CA ASP A 113 -12.76 -7.23 15.72
C ASP A 113 -12.50 -6.61 14.34
N ASP A 114 -11.95 -5.39 14.28
CA ASP A 114 -11.32 -4.89 13.07
C ASP A 114 -10.21 -5.87 12.66
N GLU A 115 -10.15 -6.21 11.37
CA GLU A 115 -9.16 -7.12 10.82
C GLU A 115 -7.87 -6.37 10.48
N ILE A 116 -6.74 -7.01 10.77
CA ILE A 116 -5.39 -6.54 10.43
C ILE A 116 -4.86 -7.37 9.27
N GLN A 117 -4.24 -6.70 8.31
CA GLN A 117 -3.57 -7.34 7.17
C GLN A 117 -2.13 -6.85 7.07
N LEU A 118 -1.22 -7.79 6.87
CA LEU A 118 0.18 -7.55 6.58
C LEU A 118 0.42 -7.82 5.10
N ILE A 119 0.96 -6.82 4.41
CA ILE A 119 1.37 -6.91 3.02
C ILE A 119 2.90 -6.90 2.98
N ALA A 120 3.50 -7.86 2.28
CA ALA A 120 4.91 -7.84 1.92
C ALA A 120 5.03 -7.62 0.41
N TYR A 121 5.79 -6.60 0.02
CA TYR A 121 5.99 -6.23 -1.37
C TYR A 121 7.46 -6.36 -1.76
N HIS A 122 7.75 -7.25 -2.70
CA HIS A 122 9.05 -7.34 -3.35
C HIS A 122 9.07 -6.40 -4.55
N LEU A 123 9.88 -5.34 -4.48
CA LEU A 123 9.89 -4.28 -5.48
C LEU A 123 10.50 -4.74 -6.81
N GLU A 124 11.57 -5.54 -6.77
CA GLU A 124 12.31 -5.96 -7.97
C GLU A 124 11.47 -6.88 -8.86
N ASP A 125 10.92 -7.95 -8.28
CA ASP A 125 10.04 -8.88 -9.01
C ASP A 125 8.61 -8.37 -9.15
N ARG A 126 8.28 -7.25 -8.50
CA ARG A 126 6.93 -6.67 -8.48
C ARG A 126 5.89 -7.68 -8.00
N VAL A 127 6.17 -8.36 -6.89
CA VAL A 127 5.28 -9.36 -6.27
C VAL A 127 4.81 -8.85 -4.92
N ALA A 128 3.49 -8.90 -4.70
CA ALA A 128 2.88 -8.56 -3.41
C ALA A 128 2.20 -9.79 -2.80
N ILE A 129 2.46 -10.05 -1.52
CA ILE A 129 1.85 -11.12 -0.74
C ILE A 129 1.08 -10.50 0.42
N ARG A 130 -0.07 -11.07 0.74
CA ARG A 130 -0.99 -10.63 1.78
C ARG A 130 -1.23 -11.75 2.79
N SER A 131 -1.24 -11.42 4.08
CA SER A 131 -1.68 -12.34 5.14
C SER A 131 -3.18 -12.64 5.08
N HIS A 132 -3.59 -13.77 5.63
CA HIS A 132 -5.01 -14.09 5.77
C HIS A 132 -5.72 -13.13 6.73
N ARG A 133 -6.99 -12.81 6.43
CA ARG A 133 -7.91 -12.00 7.24
C ARG A 133 -8.43 -12.81 8.43
N THR A 134 -7.57 -13.04 9.41
CA THR A 134 -7.91 -13.83 10.60
C THR A 134 -7.38 -13.20 11.89
N VAL A 135 -6.62 -12.11 11.77
CA VAL A 135 -6.01 -11.43 12.90
C VAL A 135 -6.83 -10.19 13.23
N ASN A 136 -7.39 -10.18 14.42
CA ASN A 136 -8.16 -9.06 14.90
C ASN A 136 -7.27 -8.07 15.65
N ARG A 137 -7.75 -6.83 15.75
CA ARG A 137 -7.12 -5.73 16.50
C ARG A 137 -6.72 -6.09 17.94
N SER A 138 -7.43 -7.02 18.55
CA SER A 138 -7.16 -7.54 19.91
C SER A 138 -6.00 -8.52 20.03
N MET A 139 -5.54 -9.13 18.92
CA MET A 139 -4.50 -10.19 18.95
C MET A 139 -3.08 -9.67 19.11
N LYS A 140 -2.80 -8.39 18.81
CA LYS A 140 -1.49 -7.71 18.97
C LYS A 140 -0.31 -8.26 18.17
N LEU A 141 -0.51 -9.33 17.41
CA LEU A 141 0.50 -9.97 16.58
C LEU A 141 -0.13 -10.44 15.26
N ILE A 142 0.51 -10.11 14.14
CA ILE A 142 0.19 -10.66 12.82
C ILE A 142 1.43 -11.27 12.21
N SER A 143 1.28 -12.39 11.50
CA SER A 143 2.38 -13.06 10.81
C SER A 143 2.00 -13.40 9.37
N LEU A 144 3.01 -13.44 8.50
CA LEU A 144 2.92 -13.77 7.09
C LEU A 144 3.99 -14.80 6.76
N SER A 145 3.57 -15.94 6.21
CA SER A 145 4.49 -16.94 5.66
C SER A 145 4.93 -16.51 4.27
N LEU A 146 6.24 -16.54 4.04
CA LEU A 146 6.89 -16.24 2.78
C LEU A 146 7.11 -17.53 1.98
N PRO A 147 6.92 -17.51 0.66
CA PRO A 147 7.35 -18.59 -0.20
C PRO A 147 8.87 -18.61 -0.33
N ASP A 148 9.43 -19.76 -0.71
CA ASP A 148 10.88 -20.00 -0.74
C ASP A 148 11.66 -18.99 -1.60
N TYR A 149 11.09 -18.57 -2.73
CA TYR A 149 11.73 -17.61 -3.64
C TYR A 149 11.85 -16.19 -3.06
N LEU A 150 11.21 -15.89 -1.92
CA LEU A 150 11.32 -14.60 -1.24
C LEU A 150 12.15 -14.65 0.04
N LEU A 151 12.74 -15.79 0.43
CA LEU A 151 13.41 -15.95 1.73
C LEU A 151 14.59 -15.01 1.96
N ASP A 152 15.27 -14.60 0.90
CA ASP A 152 16.41 -13.66 0.95
C ASP A 152 16.10 -12.33 0.25
N ALA A 153 14.87 -12.17 -0.26
CA ALA A 153 14.45 -10.96 -0.97
C ALA A 153 14.18 -9.81 0.01
N GLN A 154 14.51 -8.57 -0.38
CA GLN A 154 14.17 -7.37 0.39
C GLN A 154 12.67 -7.05 0.26
N LEU A 155 11.95 -7.01 1.37
CA LEU A 155 10.49 -6.85 1.37
C LEU A 155 10.07 -5.55 2.04
N TYR A 156 9.25 -4.77 1.34
CA TYR A 156 8.60 -3.58 1.86
C TYR A 156 7.28 -3.96 2.50
N LEU A 157 7.11 -3.64 3.78
CA LEU A 157 5.97 -4.08 4.56
C LEU A 157 4.95 -2.97 4.75
N TYR A 158 3.67 -3.32 4.63
CA TYR A 158 2.56 -2.42 4.92
C TYR A 158 1.53 -3.09 5.82
N ILE A 159 0.93 -2.32 6.71
CA ILE A 159 -0.20 -2.73 7.53
C ILE A 159 -1.47 -2.02 7.04
N LEU A 160 -2.51 -2.81 6.82
CA LEU A 160 -3.86 -2.34 6.60
C LEU A 160 -4.73 -2.78 7.77
N VAL A 161 -5.68 -1.91 8.14
CA VAL A 161 -6.72 -2.19 9.12
C VAL A 161 -8.04 -2.01 8.41
N CYS A 162 -8.94 -2.97 8.49
CA CYS A 162 -10.31 -2.82 8.00
C CYS A 162 -11.34 -3.21 9.04
N ASP A 163 -12.55 -2.70 8.89
CA ASP A 163 -13.69 -3.15 9.68
C ASP A 163 -13.97 -4.64 9.45
N ARG A 164 -14.78 -5.22 10.34
CA ARG A 164 -15.22 -6.64 10.29
C ARG A 164 -15.84 -7.06 8.97
N ASP A 165 -16.41 -6.10 8.22
CA ASP A 165 -17.09 -6.34 6.95
C ASP A 165 -16.12 -6.22 5.76
N GLY A 166 -14.88 -5.78 5.99
CA GLY A 166 -13.87 -5.56 4.98
C GLY A 166 -14.18 -4.41 4.01
N VAL A 167 -15.04 -3.48 4.40
CA VAL A 167 -15.58 -2.39 3.58
C VAL A 167 -14.83 -1.08 3.82
N CYS A 168 -14.58 -0.74 5.08
CA CYS A 168 -13.89 0.50 5.46
C CYS A 168 -12.47 0.18 5.93
N TYR A 169 -11.50 0.96 5.45
CA TYR A 169 -10.11 0.80 5.82
C TYR A 169 -9.61 2.02 6.60
N ALA A 170 -8.54 1.83 7.36
CA ALA A 170 -7.71 2.90 7.84
C ALA A 170 -6.78 3.37 6.72
N ARG A 171 -6.09 4.49 6.94
CA ARG A 171 -4.91 4.79 6.13
C ARG A 171 -3.83 3.74 6.39
N SER A 172 -3.28 3.18 5.31
CA SER A 172 -2.26 2.13 5.42
C SER A 172 -0.99 2.70 6.03
N GLN A 173 -0.30 1.89 6.85
CA GLN A 173 0.97 2.26 7.47
C GLN A 173 2.12 1.50 6.82
N TYR A 174 3.23 2.17 6.57
CA TYR A 174 4.48 1.51 6.21
C TYR A 174 5.14 0.96 7.47
N ALA A 175 5.40 -0.35 7.49
CA ALA A 175 5.97 -1.05 8.63
C ALA A 175 7.51 -1.17 8.57
N GLY A 176 8.11 -0.75 7.46
CA GLY A 176 9.55 -0.84 7.24
C GLY A 176 9.94 -1.85 6.16
N VAL A 177 11.23 -2.14 6.13
CA VAL A 177 11.86 -3.09 5.20
C VAL A 177 12.48 -4.23 6.00
N VAL A 178 12.38 -5.45 5.48
CA VAL A 178 12.95 -6.68 6.07
C VAL A 178 13.57 -7.59 5.04
#